data_AF-A0AA96RA12-F1
#
_entry.id   AF-A0AA96RA12-F1
#
_cell.length_a   1.000
_cell.length_b   1.000
_cell.length_c   1.000
_cell.angle_alpha   90.00
_cell.angle_beta   90.00
_cell.angle_gamma   90.00
#
_symmetry.space_group_name_H-M   'P 1'
#
loop_
_entity.id
_entity.type
_entity.pdbx_description
1 polymer ?
#
loop_
_entity_poly.entity_id
_entity_poly.type
_entity_poly.pdbx_seq_one_letter_code
_entity_poly.pdbx_strand_id
1 'polypeptide(L)'
;MKIFWFIPTHGDSRYLGTSKGARTVDHTYMKQIAVAADNLGYEGVLIPTGRSCEDPWLVAASLIDATTRLKFLVALRPGVTTPALAARMTGTFDRLSNGRLLLNLVTGGDEQELKGDGIFEDHATRYQTASEYTTIWREILTRSHTGESFTFNGERLQVEDAKLLYPPLQQPYPPLWFGGSSEAAQTLAAEQVDSYLTWGEPPAAVKEKIEQLKTKAAAKGRTLSYGIRLHVIVRETNEAAWQAADELLSHVTDDTIAAAQAKFAQMDSVGQQRMAALHGGRRDNLEISPNLWAGIGLVRGGAGTALVGDPQTVAARIQEYADLGIDNFIFSGYPHLEEAYRFAELVFPLLPIDTQNTLVKPNLTGPFGEIVANNYAPPQQTSDTATPKTPATAIPKHAIAS
;
A
#
# COMPACT_ATOMS: atom_id res chain seq x y z
N MET A 1 5.44 -11.97 -6.01
CA MET A 1 4.83 -10.94 -5.14
C MET A 1 4.40 -9.76 -6.00
N LYS A 2 3.41 -8.99 -5.58
CA LYS A 2 2.96 -7.76 -6.25
C LYS A 2 3.27 -6.57 -5.36
N ILE A 3 4.01 -5.60 -5.89
CA ILE A 3 4.50 -4.46 -5.12
C ILE A 3 3.73 -3.21 -5.53
N PHE A 4 3.11 -2.56 -4.56
CA PHE A 4 2.33 -1.36 -4.71
C PHE A 4 2.99 -0.18 -4.00
N TRP A 5 2.72 1.02 -4.49
CA TRP A 5 3.12 2.27 -3.84
C TRP A 5 1.90 3.05 -3.33
N PHE A 6 2.09 4.33 -2.99
CA PHE A 6 1.08 5.16 -2.36
C PHE A 6 1.10 6.59 -2.91
N ILE A 7 -0.07 7.16 -3.21
CA ILE A 7 -0.20 8.59 -3.57
C ILE A 7 -0.64 9.38 -2.33
N PRO A 8 0.14 10.37 -1.86
CA PRO A 8 -0.08 11.06 -0.60
C PRO A 8 -1.10 12.20 -0.69
N THR A 9 -2.36 11.90 -0.98
CA THR A 9 -3.43 12.91 -1.16
C THR A 9 -3.81 13.71 0.10
N HIS A 10 -3.16 13.44 1.24
CA HIS A 10 -3.31 14.15 2.52
C HIS A 10 -2.06 14.93 2.93
N GLY A 11 -1.14 15.16 1.98
CA GLY A 11 0.11 15.87 2.22
C GLY A 11 1.33 14.94 2.24
N ASP A 12 2.48 15.52 1.87
CA ASP A 12 3.76 14.84 1.84
C ASP A 12 4.85 15.72 2.48
N SER A 13 5.85 15.12 3.09
CA SER A 13 6.87 15.84 3.84
C SER A 13 8.16 15.04 4.00
N ARG A 14 9.23 15.72 4.44
CA ARG A 14 10.47 15.08 4.91
C ARG A 14 10.41 14.65 6.38
N TYR A 15 9.58 15.31 7.18
CA TYR A 15 9.49 15.13 8.63
C TYR A 15 8.03 14.95 9.05
N LEU A 16 7.80 14.16 10.09
CA LEU A 16 6.47 13.94 10.65
C LEU A 16 6.07 15.04 11.63
N GLY A 17 4.75 15.30 11.72
CA GLY A 17 4.17 16.19 12.72
C GLY A 17 4.53 17.68 12.56
N THR A 18 5.01 18.12 11.39
CA THR A 18 5.44 19.51 11.17
C THR A 18 5.20 19.97 9.72
N SER A 19 5.08 21.27 9.52
CA SER A 19 5.09 21.90 8.19
C SER A 19 6.51 22.09 7.63
N LYS A 20 7.55 21.94 8.46
CA LYS A 20 8.93 22.04 7.99
C LYS A 20 9.23 20.90 7.03
N GLY A 21 9.72 21.23 5.84
CA GLY A 21 9.99 20.24 4.79
C GLY A 21 8.73 19.61 4.21
N ALA A 22 7.54 20.18 4.46
CA ALA A 22 6.32 19.81 3.76
C ALA A 22 6.41 20.21 2.29
N ARG A 23 5.74 19.43 1.45
CA ARG A 23 5.65 19.63 0.00
C ARG A 23 4.20 19.87 -0.37
N THR A 24 3.97 20.85 -1.23
CA THR A 24 2.66 21.05 -1.84
C THR A 24 2.29 19.80 -2.63
N VAL A 25 1.18 19.17 -2.27
CA VAL A 25 0.62 18.05 -3.02
C VAL A 25 -0.46 18.59 -3.95
N ASP A 26 -0.05 18.86 -5.19
CA ASP A 26 -0.96 19.21 -6.28
C ASP A 26 -1.04 18.06 -7.30
N HIS A 27 -1.86 18.22 -8.33
CA HIS A 27 -1.99 17.24 -9.40
C HIS A 27 -0.66 16.95 -10.11
N THR A 28 0.19 17.97 -10.31
CA THR A 28 1.51 17.79 -10.95
C THR A 28 2.40 16.86 -10.13
N TYR A 29 2.44 17.05 -8.82
CA TYR A 29 3.23 16.23 -7.92
C TYR A 29 2.68 14.80 -7.83
N MET A 30 1.37 14.63 -7.72
CA MET A 30 0.75 13.30 -7.76
C MET A 30 1.03 12.57 -9.08
N LYS A 31 1.03 13.29 -10.21
CA LYS A 31 1.44 12.76 -11.52
C LYS A 31 2.89 12.32 -11.55
N GLN A 32 3.82 13.08 -10.96
CA GLN A 32 5.23 12.65 -10.87
C GLN A 32 5.38 11.31 -10.15
N ILE A 33 4.69 11.13 -9.01
CA ILE A 33 4.72 9.87 -8.26
C ILE A 33 4.13 8.73 -9.08
N ALA A 34 2.98 8.95 -9.72
CA ALA A 34 2.33 7.93 -10.54
C ALA A 34 3.19 7.49 -11.73
N VAL A 35 3.80 8.44 -12.45
CA VAL A 35 4.71 8.13 -13.57
C VAL A 35 5.97 7.41 -13.08
N ALA A 36 6.53 7.82 -11.93
CA ALA A 36 7.66 7.13 -11.33
C ALA A 36 7.29 5.68 -11.00
N ALA A 37 6.18 5.44 -10.32
CA ALA A 37 5.72 4.11 -9.97
C ALA A 37 5.48 3.24 -11.22
N ASP A 38 4.84 3.77 -12.27
CA ASP A 38 4.56 3.07 -13.53
C ASP A 38 5.85 2.65 -14.28
N ASN A 39 6.87 3.51 -14.23
CA ASN A 39 8.15 3.28 -14.91
C ASN A 39 9.06 2.33 -14.13
N LEU A 40 9.07 2.44 -12.80
CA LEU A 40 9.90 1.61 -11.91
C LEU A 40 9.39 0.17 -11.80
N GLY A 41 8.15 -0.09 -12.20
CA GLY A 41 7.59 -1.45 -12.30
C GLY A 41 6.61 -1.82 -11.20
N TYR A 42 6.18 -0.87 -10.37
CA TYR A 42 5.13 -1.14 -9.38
C TYR A 42 3.84 -1.65 -10.06
N GLU A 43 3.18 -2.62 -9.43
CA GLU A 43 1.91 -3.18 -9.89
C GLU A 43 0.80 -2.11 -9.86
N GLY A 44 0.83 -1.24 -8.85
CA GLY A 44 -0.16 -0.18 -8.70
C GLY A 44 0.13 0.77 -7.55
N VAL A 45 -0.83 1.65 -7.29
CA VAL A 45 -0.81 2.61 -6.19
C VAL A 45 -2.09 2.56 -5.37
N LEU A 46 -1.95 2.61 -4.05
CA LEU A 46 -3.07 2.91 -3.15
C LEU A 46 -3.28 4.42 -3.10
N ILE A 47 -4.54 4.84 -3.30
CA ILE A 47 -4.97 6.23 -3.17
C ILE A 47 -5.93 6.30 -1.97
N PRO A 48 -5.55 7.00 -0.88
CA PRO A 48 -6.27 6.94 0.38
C PRO A 48 -7.58 7.76 0.33
N THR A 49 -8.40 7.57 1.35
CA THR A 49 -9.69 8.24 1.53
C THR A 49 -9.81 8.80 2.94
N GLY A 50 -10.86 9.59 3.17
CA GLY A 50 -11.15 10.29 4.42
C GLY A 50 -11.19 11.79 4.19
N ARG A 51 -11.77 12.53 5.14
CA ARG A 51 -11.97 14.00 5.02
C ARG A 51 -10.67 14.80 4.94
N SER A 52 -9.54 14.17 5.24
CA SER A 52 -8.19 14.73 5.16
C SER A 52 -7.50 14.53 3.81
N CYS A 53 -8.14 13.80 2.88
CA CYS A 53 -7.59 13.47 1.57
C CYS A 53 -8.38 14.18 0.46
N GLU A 54 -7.71 14.50 -0.65
CA GLU A 54 -8.40 14.70 -1.93
C GLU A 54 -9.16 13.43 -2.36
N ASP A 55 -10.22 13.59 -3.14
CA ASP A 55 -11.09 12.47 -3.55
C ASP A 55 -10.29 11.41 -4.36
N PRO A 56 -10.31 10.14 -3.94
CA PRO A 56 -9.46 9.13 -4.54
C PRO A 56 -9.91 8.74 -5.96
N TRP A 57 -11.20 8.85 -6.30
CA TRP A 57 -11.70 8.51 -7.63
C TRP A 57 -11.27 9.55 -8.66
N LEU A 58 -11.39 10.84 -8.32
CA LEU A 58 -10.98 11.94 -9.19
C LEU A 58 -9.47 11.98 -9.38
N VAL A 59 -8.71 11.83 -8.29
CA VAL A 59 -7.24 11.74 -8.38
C VAL A 59 -6.83 10.57 -9.28
N ALA A 60 -7.36 9.37 -9.05
CA ALA A 60 -7.05 8.20 -9.87
C ALA A 60 -7.40 8.43 -11.36
N ALA A 61 -8.57 9.01 -11.64
CA ALA A 61 -9.04 9.23 -13.01
C ALA A 61 -8.15 10.23 -13.76
N SER A 62 -7.70 11.28 -13.08
CA SER A 62 -6.80 12.30 -13.64
C SER A 62 -5.43 11.75 -14.05
N LEU A 63 -5.03 10.58 -13.51
CA LEU A 63 -3.73 9.95 -13.73
C LEU A 63 -3.75 8.84 -14.79
N ILE A 64 -4.93 8.52 -15.36
CA ILE A 64 -5.09 7.45 -16.35
C ILE A 64 -4.17 7.68 -17.55
N ASP A 65 -4.23 8.85 -18.18
CA ASP A 65 -3.46 9.16 -19.40
C ASP A 65 -1.95 9.37 -19.13
N ALA A 66 -1.58 9.60 -17.86
CA ALA A 66 -0.19 9.75 -17.47
C ALA A 66 0.53 8.41 -17.31
N THR A 67 -0.21 7.30 -17.22
CA THR A 67 0.33 5.99 -16.85
C THR A 67 -0.13 4.92 -17.82
N THR A 68 0.68 3.88 -18.00
CA THR A 68 0.45 2.84 -19.02
C THR A 68 0.02 1.51 -18.42
N ARG A 69 0.58 1.12 -17.27
CA ARG A 69 0.39 -0.21 -16.66
C ARG A 69 -0.07 -0.13 -15.22
N LEU A 70 0.31 0.95 -14.52
CA LEU A 70 0.03 1.16 -13.10
C LEU A 70 -1.46 0.97 -12.80
N LYS A 71 -1.77 0.08 -11.86
CA LYS A 71 -3.13 -0.10 -11.35
C LYS A 71 -3.45 0.92 -10.27
N PHE A 72 -4.72 1.26 -10.14
CA PHE A 72 -5.20 2.22 -9.14
C PHE A 72 -6.06 1.50 -8.12
N LEU A 73 -5.55 1.36 -6.89
CA LEU A 73 -6.31 0.85 -5.75
C LEU A 73 -7.04 2.01 -5.07
N VAL A 74 -8.33 2.16 -5.43
CA VAL A 74 -9.18 3.29 -5.06
C VAL A 74 -10.17 2.88 -3.97
N ALA A 75 -10.40 3.74 -2.99
CA ALA A 75 -11.30 3.44 -1.90
C ALA A 75 -12.78 3.42 -2.33
N LEU A 76 -13.51 2.37 -1.93
CA LEU A 76 -14.95 2.22 -2.06
C LEU A 76 -15.60 2.40 -0.69
N ARG A 77 -16.51 3.37 -0.56
CA ARG A 77 -17.07 3.83 0.73
C ARG A 77 -18.57 3.52 0.83
N PRO A 78 -18.99 2.39 1.43
CA PRO A 78 -20.39 2.12 1.74
C PRO A 78 -20.97 3.23 2.62
N GLY A 79 -22.24 3.57 2.39
CA GLY A 79 -22.96 4.62 3.12
C GLY A 79 -22.71 6.04 2.60
N VAL A 80 -21.53 6.34 2.04
CA VAL A 80 -21.23 7.66 1.43
C VAL A 80 -21.81 7.75 0.02
N THR A 81 -21.79 6.64 -0.71
CA THR A 81 -22.33 6.54 -2.07
C THR A 81 -23.41 5.46 -2.12
N THR A 82 -24.25 5.49 -3.17
CA THR A 82 -25.15 4.36 -3.44
C THR A 82 -24.40 3.26 -4.22
N PRO A 83 -24.71 1.97 -4.00
CA PRO A 83 -23.98 0.87 -4.64
C PRO A 83 -24.12 0.89 -6.17
N ALA A 84 -25.27 1.32 -6.70
CA ALA A 84 -25.49 1.45 -8.14
C ALA A 84 -24.67 2.59 -8.78
N LEU A 85 -24.52 3.73 -8.09
CA LEU A 85 -23.63 4.81 -8.55
C LEU A 85 -22.18 4.33 -8.55
N ALA A 86 -21.73 3.67 -7.48
CA ALA A 86 -20.38 3.17 -7.38
C ALA A 86 -20.08 2.07 -8.41
N ALA A 87 -21.04 1.18 -8.71
CA ALA A 87 -20.90 0.21 -9.79
C ALA A 87 -20.71 0.91 -11.15
N ARG A 88 -21.46 1.98 -11.42
CA ARG A 88 -21.29 2.78 -12.65
C ARG A 88 -19.93 3.47 -12.73
N MET A 89 -19.46 4.07 -11.62
CA MET A 89 -18.12 4.65 -11.54
C MET A 89 -17.04 3.59 -11.79
N THR A 90 -17.21 2.40 -11.21
CA THR A 90 -16.33 1.25 -11.39
C THR A 90 -16.24 0.85 -12.86
N GLY A 91 -17.37 0.56 -13.51
CA GLY A 91 -17.40 0.17 -14.92
C GLY A 91 -16.81 1.23 -15.84
N THR A 92 -17.08 2.51 -15.56
CA THR A 92 -16.51 3.64 -16.32
C THR A 92 -15.00 3.72 -16.17
N PHE A 93 -14.49 3.77 -14.94
CA PHE A 93 -13.07 3.89 -14.68
C PHE A 93 -12.30 2.69 -15.25
N ASP A 94 -12.81 1.48 -15.01
CA ASP A 94 -12.15 0.27 -15.48
C ASP A 94 -11.95 0.28 -17.00
N ARG A 95 -12.97 0.73 -17.74
CA ARG A 95 -12.89 0.90 -19.20
C ARG A 95 -11.91 2.00 -19.62
N LEU A 96 -11.98 3.18 -18.98
CA LEU A 96 -11.10 4.32 -19.30
C LEU A 96 -9.63 3.99 -19.01
N SER A 97 -9.38 3.25 -17.94
CA SER A 97 -8.04 2.82 -17.55
C SER A 97 -7.56 1.55 -18.27
N ASN A 98 -8.38 0.94 -19.13
CA ASN A 98 -8.11 -0.32 -19.82
C ASN A 98 -7.81 -1.49 -18.86
N GLY A 99 -8.68 -1.72 -17.87
CA GLY A 99 -8.60 -2.87 -16.97
C GLY A 99 -7.63 -2.68 -15.80
N ARG A 100 -7.39 -1.44 -15.36
CA ARG A 100 -6.39 -1.11 -14.33
C ARG A 100 -6.99 -0.67 -12.99
N LEU A 101 -8.29 -0.86 -12.78
CA LEU A 101 -8.93 -0.52 -11.52
C LEU A 101 -8.78 -1.66 -10.50
N LEU A 102 -8.45 -1.30 -9.27
CA LEU A 102 -8.61 -2.14 -8.08
C LEU A 102 -9.42 -1.34 -7.06
N LEU A 103 -10.30 -1.98 -6.30
CA LEU A 103 -11.05 -1.29 -5.25
C LEU A 103 -10.66 -1.77 -3.87
N ASN A 104 -10.60 -0.85 -2.92
CA ASN A 104 -10.43 -1.15 -1.50
C ASN A 104 -11.67 -0.69 -0.74
N LEU A 105 -12.49 -1.62 -0.26
CA LEU A 105 -13.64 -1.31 0.57
C LEU A 105 -13.18 -0.64 1.88
N VAL A 106 -13.86 0.42 2.31
CA VAL A 106 -13.56 1.12 3.57
C VAL A 106 -14.87 1.48 4.26
N THR A 107 -15.18 0.78 5.35
CA THR A 107 -16.42 0.96 6.13
C THR A 107 -16.42 2.16 7.07
N GLY A 108 -15.23 2.74 7.33
CA GLY A 108 -15.06 3.90 8.20
C GLY A 108 -14.91 3.55 9.68
N GLY A 109 -14.03 4.29 10.37
CA GLY A 109 -13.71 4.09 11.79
C GLY A 109 -13.57 5.38 12.60
N ASP A 110 -13.87 6.53 12.01
CA ASP A 110 -13.96 7.82 12.69
C ASP A 110 -15.42 8.30 12.64
N GLU A 111 -16.13 8.18 13.76
CA GLU A 111 -17.54 8.57 13.84
C GLU A 111 -17.77 10.06 13.51
N GLN A 112 -16.81 10.92 13.81
CA GLN A 112 -16.93 12.36 13.53
C GLN A 112 -16.79 12.65 12.04
N GLU A 113 -15.92 11.89 11.35
CA GLU A 113 -15.86 11.91 9.89
C GLU A 113 -17.21 11.47 9.31
N LEU A 114 -17.69 10.30 9.72
CA LEU A 114 -18.91 9.68 9.21
C LEU A 114 -20.13 10.59 9.40
N LYS A 115 -20.30 11.20 10.58
CA LYS A 115 -21.38 12.17 10.83
C LYS A 115 -21.25 13.41 9.94
N GLY A 116 -20.03 13.82 9.61
CA GLY A 116 -19.77 14.90 8.65
C GLY A 116 -20.18 14.54 7.22
N ASP A 117 -20.08 13.27 6.85
CA ASP A 117 -20.55 12.72 5.58
C ASP A 117 -22.07 12.40 5.59
N GLY A 118 -22.75 12.63 6.72
CA GLY A 118 -24.18 12.36 6.88
C GLY A 118 -24.52 10.91 7.29
N ILE A 119 -23.54 10.13 7.74
CA ILE A 119 -23.70 8.74 8.19
C ILE A 119 -23.76 8.70 9.71
N PHE A 120 -24.87 8.21 10.26
CA PHE A 120 -25.15 8.17 11.70
C PHE A 120 -25.26 6.74 12.27
N GLU A 121 -24.85 5.75 11.48
CA GLU A 121 -24.92 4.33 11.86
C GLU A 121 -23.83 3.96 12.87
N ASP A 122 -24.18 3.10 13.84
CA ASP A 122 -23.23 2.51 14.77
C ASP A 122 -22.29 1.50 14.08
N HIS A 123 -21.26 1.04 14.80
CA HIS A 123 -20.27 0.11 14.25
C HIS A 123 -20.92 -1.12 13.60
N ALA A 124 -21.85 -1.79 14.28
CA ALA A 124 -22.43 -3.04 13.80
C ALA A 124 -23.30 -2.80 12.56
N THR A 125 -24.15 -1.77 12.59
CA THR A 125 -25.01 -1.40 11.46
C THR A 125 -24.20 -1.03 10.23
N ARG A 126 -23.06 -0.33 10.37
CA ARG A 126 -22.19 0.00 9.22
C ARG A 126 -21.69 -1.24 8.49
N TYR A 127 -21.35 -2.31 9.20
CA TYR A 127 -20.93 -3.57 8.57
C TYR A 127 -22.09 -4.32 7.91
N GLN A 128 -23.32 -4.23 8.44
CA GLN A 128 -24.52 -4.75 7.78
C GLN A 128 -24.78 -4.01 6.46
N THR A 129 -24.79 -2.67 6.51
CA THR A 129 -24.92 -1.82 5.32
C THR A 129 -23.81 -2.09 4.30
N ALA A 130 -22.55 -2.25 4.75
CA ALA A 130 -21.43 -2.59 3.87
C ALA A 130 -21.57 -3.98 3.23
N SER A 131 -22.14 -4.95 3.94
CA SER A 131 -22.40 -6.30 3.42
C SER A 131 -23.42 -6.28 2.27
N GLU A 132 -24.56 -5.60 2.46
CA GLU A 132 -25.58 -5.43 1.42
C GLU A 132 -25.06 -4.60 0.26
N TYR A 133 -24.33 -3.51 0.55
CA TYR A 133 -23.72 -2.65 -0.46
C TYR A 133 -22.78 -3.44 -1.36
N THR A 134 -21.92 -4.27 -0.77
CA THR A 134 -20.94 -5.08 -1.50
C THR A 134 -21.64 -6.14 -2.35
N THR A 135 -22.71 -6.75 -1.85
CA THR A 135 -23.53 -7.70 -2.61
C THR A 135 -24.12 -7.02 -3.84
N ILE A 136 -24.79 -5.88 -3.66
CA ILE A 136 -25.41 -5.13 -4.75
C ILE A 136 -24.36 -4.69 -5.78
N TRP A 137 -23.22 -4.15 -5.33
CA TRP A 137 -22.14 -3.71 -6.21
C TRP A 137 -21.57 -4.85 -7.06
N ARG A 138 -21.27 -6.01 -6.44
CA ARG A 138 -20.74 -7.20 -7.14
C ARG A 138 -21.72 -7.77 -8.16
N GLU A 139 -22.99 -7.89 -7.77
CA GLU A 139 -24.04 -8.48 -8.61
C GLU A 139 -24.38 -7.60 -9.82
N ILE A 140 -24.48 -6.27 -9.62
CA ILE A 140 -24.66 -5.33 -10.73
C ILE A 140 -23.51 -5.48 -11.74
N LEU A 141 -22.25 -5.47 -11.30
CA LEU A 141 -21.11 -5.56 -12.20
C LEU A 141 -21.04 -6.90 -12.94
N THR A 142 -21.25 -8.00 -12.23
CA THR A 142 -21.17 -9.36 -12.78
C THR A 142 -22.24 -9.58 -13.85
N ARG A 143 -23.52 -9.26 -13.53
CA ARG A 143 -24.65 -9.49 -14.43
C ARG A 143 -24.69 -8.56 -15.63
N SER A 144 -24.07 -7.39 -15.51
CA SER A 144 -23.98 -6.44 -16.63
C SER A 144 -23.22 -7.00 -17.84
N HIS A 145 -22.35 -8.00 -17.64
CA HIS A 145 -21.64 -8.67 -18.74
C HIS A 145 -22.56 -9.50 -19.65
N THR A 146 -23.67 -10.00 -19.10
CA THR A 146 -24.69 -10.78 -19.84
C THR A 146 -25.93 -9.94 -20.16
N GLY A 147 -25.95 -8.67 -19.78
CA GLY A 147 -27.10 -7.76 -19.95
C GLY A 147 -28.24 -8.01 -18.95
N GLU A 148 -28.04 -8.89 -17.98
CA GLU A 148 -29.00 -9.21 -16.93
C GLU A 148 -29.03 -8.08 -15.88
N SER A 149 -30.19 -7.91 -15.25
CA SER A 149 -30.36 -6.99 -14.13
C SER A 149 -30.39 -7.69 -12.78
N PHE A 150 -30.22 -6.88 -11.73
CA PHE A 150 -30.24 -7.32 -10.36
C PHE A 150 -31.30 -6.55 -9.57
N THR A 151 -32.18 -7.28 -8.89
CA THR A 151 -33.10 -6.73 -7.90
C THR A 151 -32.73 -7.30 -6.54
N PHE A 152 -32.60 -6.43 -5.54
CA PHE A 152 -32.24 -6.78 -4.18
C PHE A 152 -33.11 -5.99 -3.22
N ASN A 153 -33.65 -6.68 -2.21
CA ASN A 153 -34.49 -6.09 -1.18
C ASN A 153 -33.95 -6.53 0.19
N GLY A 154 -32.94 -5.81 0.67
CA GLY A 154 -32.32 -6.04 1.97
C GLY A 154 -32.99 -5.25 3.08
N GLU A 155 -32.44 -5.37 4.28
CA GLU A 155 -32.91 -4.61 5.43
C GLU A 155 -32.45 -3.14 5.36
N ARG A 156 -31.30 -2.88 4.75
CA ARG A 156 -30.66 -1.56 4.72
C ARG A 156 -30.76 -0.91 3.34
N LEU A 157 -30.61 -1.70 2.28
CA LEU A 157 -30.50 -1.24 0.91
C LEU A 157 -31.43 -2.02 -0.01
N GLN A 158 -31.97 -1.30 -0.99
CA GLN A 158 -32.84 -1.85 -2.01
C GLN A 158 -32.44 -1.32 -3.38
N VAL A 159 -32.44 -2.19 -4.39
CA VAL A 159 -32.35 -1.83 -5.80
C VAL A 159 -33.32 -2.66 -6.63
N GLU A 160 -33.84 -2.10 -7.72
CA GLU A 160 -34.76 -2.77 -8.64
C GLU A 160 -34.25 -2.59 -10.07
N ASP A 161 -34.24 -3.68 -10.84
CA ASP A 161 -33.76 -3.72 -12.24
C ASP A 161 -32.38 -3.07 -12.45
N ALA A 162 -31.48 -3.18 -11.46
CA ALA A 162 -30.20 -2.51 -11.50
C ALA A 162 -29.23 -3.24 -12.43
N LYS A 163 -28.69 -2.51 -13.41
CA LYS A 163 -27.67 -2.98 -14.35
C LYS A 163 -26.82 -1.83 -14.87
N LEU A 164 -25.65 -2.14 -15.40
CA LEU A 164 -24.85 -1.23 -16.20
C LEU A 164 -25.06 -1.53 -17.68
N LEU A 165 -25.21 -0.48 -18.47
CA LEU A 165 -25.18 -0.58 -19.93
C LEU A 165 -23.75 -0.61 -20.49
N TYR A 166 -22.77 -0.26 -19.64
CA TYR A 166 -21.34 -0.30 -19.94
C TYR A 166 -20.65 -1.18 -18.89
N PRO A 167 -20.54 -2.50 -19.12
CA PRO A 167 -19.87 -3.39 -18.18
C PRO A 167 -18.36 -3.08 -18.10
N PRO A 168 -17.70 -3.39 -16.96
CA PRO A 168 -16.25 -3.28 -16.83
C PRO A 168 -15.52 -4.18 -17.86
N LEU A 169 -14.22 -3.97 -18.04
CA LEU A 169 -13.38 -4.88 -18.83
C LEU A 169 -12.97 -6.10 -18.01
N GLN A 170 -12.69 -5.90 -16.72
CA GLN A 170 -12.31 -6.97 -15.80
C GLN A 170 -13.52 -7.85 -15.45
N GLN A 171 -13.27 -9.16 -15.39
CA GLN A 171 -14.27 -10.20 -15.13
C GLN A 171 -13.93 -10.96 -13.83
N PRO A 172 -14.92 -11.34 -13.00
CA PRO A 172 -16.34 -10.92 -13.09
C PRO A 172 -16.54 -9.42 -12.80
N TYR A 173 -15.60 -8.79 -12.11
CA TYR A 173 -15.56 -7.36 -11.79
C TYR A 173 -14.11 -6.96 -11.47
N PRO A 174 -13.76 -5.65 -11.39
CA PRO A 174 -12.46 -5.22 -10.89
C PRO A 174 -12.19 -5.72 -9.46
N PRO A 175 -11.01 -6.30 -9.15
CA PRO A 175 -10.73 -6.92 -7.87
C PRO A 175 -11.06 -6.04 -6.66
N LEU A 176 -11.75 -6.65 -5.70
CA LEU A 176 -12.19 -6.01 -4.47
C LEU A 176 -11.34 -6.45 -3.28
N TRP A 177 -10.68 -5.48 -2.67
CA TRP A 177 -9.84 -5.62 -1.50
C TRP A 177 -10.57 -5.09 -0.28
N PHE A 178 -10.24 -5.62 0.90
CA PHE A 178 -10.78 -5.10 2.14
C PHE A 178 -9.86 -5.40 3.32
N GLY A 179 -9.76 -4.44 4.24
CA GLY A 179 -9.05 -4.61 5.49
C GLY A 179 -9.95 -4.35 6.70
N GLY A 180 -9.52 -4.84 7.86
CA GLY A 180 -10.21 -4.63 9.12
C GLY A 180 -9.93 -5.75 10.09
N SER A 181 -9.73 -5.40 11.36
CA SER A 181 -9.36 -6.37 12.40
C SER A 181 -10.52 -6.75 13.33
N SER A 182 -11.72 -6.16 13.17
CA SER A 182 -12.90 -6.57 13.92
C SER A 182 -13.50 -7.86 13.37
N GLU A 183 -14.22 -8.61 14.21
CA GLU A 183 -14.86 -9.86 13.79
C GLU A 183 -15.85 -9.65 12.63
N ALA A 184 -16.61 -8.56 12.65
CA ALA A 184 -17.51 -8.19 11.55
C ALA A 184 -16.75 -7.93 10.24
N ALA A 185 -15.57 -7.30 10.31
CA ALA A 185 -14.73 -7.09 9.14
C ALA A 185 -14.18 -8.41 8.57
N GLN A 186 -13.71 -9.31 9.44
CA GLN A 186 -13.19 -10.59 9.00
C GLN A 186 -14.27 -11.46 8.36
N THR A 187 -15.50 -11.43 8.89
CA THR A 187 -16.65 -12.11 8.31
C THR A 187 -16.99 -11.56 6.92
N LEU A 188 -17.11 -10.23 6.78
CA LEU A 188 -17.39 -9.61 5.48
C LEU A 188 -16.29 -9.92 4.45
N ALA A 189 -15.01 -9.86 4.87
CA ALA A 189 -13.88 -10.22 4.01
C ALA A 189 -13.99 -11.68 3.51
N ALA A 190 -14.16 -12.63 4.44
CA ALA A 190 -14.27 -14.05 4.11
C ALA A 190 -15.42 -14.34 3.12
N GLU A 191 -16.52 -13.59 3.21
CA GLU A 191 -17.70 -13.82 2.38
C GLU A 191 -17.65 -13.16 1.00
N GLN A 192 -17.09 -11.95 0.86
CA GLN A 192 -17.38 -11.13 -0.33
C GLN A 192 -16.19 -10.56 -1.09
N VAL A 193 -14.98 -10.51 -0.50
CA VAL A 193 -13.85 -9.80 -1.12
C VAL A 193 -12.85 -10.79 -1.74
N ASP A 194 -11.95 -10.33 -2.59
CA ASP A 194 -10.96 -11.17 -3.28
C ASP A 194 -9.59 -11.13 -2.60
N SER A 195 -9.27 -10.00 -1.96
CA SER A 195 -8.01 -9.78 -1.24
C SER A 195 -8.26 -9.21 0.16
N TYR A 196 -7.69 -9.85 1.19
CA TYR A 196 -7.70 -9.30 2.55
C TYR A 196 -6.43 -8.47 2.80
N LEU A 197 -6.58 -7.21 3.20
CA LEU A 197 -5.47 -6.27 3.44
C LEU A 197 -5.28 -6.06 4.95
N THR A 198 -4.16 -6.52 5.51
CA THR A 198 -3.76 -6.24 6.89
C THR A 198 -2.75 -5.10 6.97
N TRP A 199 -2.63 -4.49 8.16
CA TRP A 199 -1.53 -3.58 8.45
C TRP A 199 -0.31 -4.33 8.98
N GLY A 200 0.84 -3.67 8.91
CA GLY A 200 2.10 -4.18 9.43
C GLY A 200 2.08 -4.39 10.93
N GLU A 201 2.03 -5.65 11.35
CA GLU A 201 2.21 -6.10 12.74
C GLU A 201 3.38 -7.08 12.79
N PRO A 202 3.91 -7.42 13.98
CA PRO A 202 4.93 -8.46 14.09
C PRO A 202 4.51 -9.75 13.35
N PRO A 203 5.43 -10.44 12.65
CA PRO A 203 5.11 -11.57 11.78
C PRO A 203 4.21 -12.64 12.42
N ALA A 204 4.40 -12.93 13.71
CA ALA A 204 3.56 -13.88 14.45
C ALA A 204 2.07 -13.44 14.52
N ALA A 205 1.81 -12.15 14.76
CA ALA A 205 0.46 -11.60 14.82
C ALA A 205 -0.19 -11.56 13.43
N VAL A 206 0.60 -11.28 12.38
CA VAL A 206 0.13 -11.36 10.99
C VAL A 206 -0.22 -12.79 10.62
N LYS A 207 0.63 -13.76 10.97
CA LYS A 207 0.38 -15.19 10.73
C LYS A 207 -0.93 -15.63 11.36
N GLU A 208 -1.13 -15.34 12.64
CA GLU A 208 -2.36 -15.69 13.35
C GLU A 208 -3.60 -15.17 12.61
N LYS A 209 -3.58 -13.89 12.22
CA LYS A 209 -4.69 -13.27 11.51
C LYS A 209 -4.95 -13.89 10.14
N ILE A 210 -3.89 -14.15 9.36
CA ILE A 210 -4.03 -14.78 8.05
C ILE A 210 -4.62 -16.18 8.16
N GLU A 211 -4.18 -16.98 9.12
CA GLU A 211 -4.72 -18.34 9.33
C GLU A 211 -6.19 -18.33 9.79
N GLN A 212 -6.58 -17.35 10.62
CA GLN A 212 -7.99 -17.13 10.97
C GLN A 212 -8.84 -16.83 9.72
N LEU A 213 -8.38 -15.92 8.85
CA LEU A 213 -9.10 -15.56 7.63
C LEU A 213 -9.12 -16.71 6.61
N LYS A 214 -8.03 -17.48 6.46
CA LYS A 214 -8.00 -18.68 5.63
C LYS A 214 -9.08 -19.68 6.07
N THR A 215 -9.18 -19.90 7.39
CA THR A 215 -10.20 -20.80 7.97
C THR A 215 -11.61 -20.29 7.69
N LYS A 216 -11.88 -19.00 7.92
CA LYS A 216 -13.20 -18.38 7.66
C LYS A 216 -13.59 -18.44 6.18
N ALA A 217 -12.65 -18.14 5.28
CA ALA A 217 -12.89 -18.21 3.83
C ALA A 217 -13.11 -19.65 3.34
N ALA A 218 -12.31 -20.61 3.83
CA ALA A 218 -12.46 -22.02 3.51
C ALA A 218 -13.82 -22.59 3.97
N ALA A 219 -14.32 -22.16 5.13
CA ALA A 219 -15.66 -22.52 5.61
C ALA A 219 -16.80 -22.04 4.68
N LYS A 220 -16.52 -21.07 3.80
CA LYS A 220 -17.42 -20.58 2.76
C LYS A 220 -17.09 -21.12 1.36
N GLY A 221 -16.14 -22.04 1.24
CA GLY A 221 -15.67 -22.58 -0.04
C GLY A 221 -14.89 -21.56 -0.88
N ARG A 222 -14.31 -20.53 -0.27
CA ARG A 222 -13.58 -19.46 -0.95
C ARG A 222 -12.10 -19.48 -0.60
N THR A 223 -11.28 -19.01 -1.53
CA THR A 223 -9.85 -18.70 -1.30
C THR A 223 -9.65 -17.21 -1.52
N LEU A 224 -8.84 -16.59 -0.67
CA LEU A 224 -8.49 -15.17 -0.77
C LEU A 224 -7.00 -15.02 -1.11
N SER A 225 -6.66 -13.86 -1.65
CA SER A 225 -5.28 -13.34 -1.65
C SER A 225 -5.07 -12.44 -0.43
N TYR A 226 -3.81 -12.15 -0.07
CA TYR A 226 -3.49 -11.46 1.17
C TYR A 226 -2.51 -10.32 0.93
N GLY A 227 -2.89 -9.14 1.35
CA GLY A 227 -2.07 -7.94 1.28
C GLY A 227 -1.58 -7.46 2.64
N ILE A 228 -0.44 -6.79 2.65
CA ILE A 228 0.06 -6.05 3.81
C ILE A 228 0.39 -4.60 3.44
N ARG A 229 0.05 -3.68 4.35
CA ARG A 229 0.41 -2.26 4.24
C ARG A 229 1.50 -1.91 5.26
N LEU A 230 2.64 -1.46 4.76
CA LEU A 230 3.84 -1.11 5.54
C LEU A 230 4.51 0.15 5.00
N HIS A 231 5.09 0.99 5.85
CA HIS A 231 6.09 1.96 5.40
C HIS A 231 7.43 1.27 5.14
N VAL A 232 8.32 1.94 4.41
CA VAL A 232 9.70 1.50 4.21
C VAL A 232 10.66 2.66 4.43
N ILE A 233 11.75 2.40 5.13
CA ILE A 233 12.89 3.30 5.32
C ILE A 233 14.15 2.48 4.99
N VAL A 234 14.46 2.42 3.69
CA VAL A 234 15.62 1.67 3.18
C VAL A 234 16.76 2.65 2.86
N ARG A 235 17.97 2.33 3.33
CA ARG A 235 19.22 3.03 2.99
C ARG A 235 20.28 1.99 2.66
N GLU A 236 21.46 2.41 2.21
CA GLU A 236 22.54 1.47 1.87
C GLU A 236 23.06 0.66 3.06
N THR A 237 22.96 1.22 4.27
CA THR A 237 23.35 0.55 5.52
C THR A 237 22.23 0.61 6.55
N ASN A 238 22.24 -0.35 7.49
CA ASN A 238 21.29 -0.38 8.60
C ASN A 238 21.39 0.89 9.46
N GLU A 239 22.61 1.33 9.76
CA GLU A 239 22.85 2.56 10.54
C GLU A 239 22.20 3.79 9.88
N ALA A 240 22.40 3.97 8.57
CA ALA A 240 21.79 5.09 7.85
C ALA A 240 20.26 5.00 7.82
N ALA A 241 19.70 3.79 7.74
CA ALA A 241 18.26 3.57 7.75
C ALA A 241 17.63 3.96 9.10
N TRP A 242 18.26 3.55 10.21
CA TRP A 242 17.82 3.91 11.55
C TRP A 242 18.00 5.40 11.83
N GLN A 243 19.11 6.00 11.40
CA GLN A 243 19.29 7.44 11.46
C GLN A 243 18.17 8.19 10.71
N ALA A 244 17.78 7.71 9.52
CA ALA A 244 16.68 8.30 8.76
C ALA A 244 15.31 8.16 9.47
N ALA A 245 15.08 7.07 10.20
CA ALA A 245 13.89 6.89 11.03
C ALA A 245 13.85 7.88 12.21
N ASP A 246 14.99 8.12 12.85
CA ASP A 246 15.12 9.13 13.92
C ASP A 246 14.93 10.55 13.38
N GLU A 247 15.55 10.88 12.25
CA GLU A 247 15.40 12.17 11.58
C GLU A 247 13.95 12.46 11.22
N LEU A 248 13.19 11.44 10.78
CA LEU A 248 11.77 11.57 10.46
C LEU A 248 10.93 12.04 11.67
N LEU A 249 11.31 11.65 12.89
CA LEU A 249 10.65 12.07 14.15
C LEU A 249 11.23 13.32 14.79
N SER A 250 12.33 13.88 14.26
CA SER A 250 13.08 14.99 14.88
C SER A 250 12.26 16.24 15.20
N HIS A 251 11.10 16.41 14.54
CA HIS A 251 10.19 17.53 14.73
C HIS A 251 8.85 17.17 15.38
N VAL A 252 8.63 15.89 15.70
CA VAL A 252 7.44 15.46 16.44
C VAL A 252 7.60 15.93 17.88
N THR A 253 6.61 16.66 18.41
CA THR A 253 6.56 17.11 19.81
C THR A 253 5.67 16.20 20.65
N ASP A 254 5.84 16.20 21.96
CA ASP A 254 5.01 15.38 22.85
C ASP A 254 3.54 15.82 22.82
N ASP A 255 3.27 17.12 22.64
CA ASP A 255 1.92 17.64 22.40
C ASP A 255 1.31 17.09 21.11
N THR A 256 2.12 16.97 20.04
CA THR A 256 1.67 16.40 18.77
C THR A 256 1.30 14.92 18.94
N ILE A 257 2.10 14.16 19.68
CA ILE A 257 1.81 12.76 19.99
C ILE A 257 0.54 12.69 20.84
N ALA A 258 0.44 13.46 21.91
CA ALA A 258 -0.72 13.46 22.80
C ALA A 258 -2.02 13.79 22.05
N ALA A 259 -2.00 14.79 21.16
CA ALA A 259 -3.13 15.16 20.32
C ALA A 259 -3.53 14.03 19.36
N ALA A 260 -2.56 13.40 18.70
CA ALA A 260 -2.80 12.27 17.81
C ALA A 260 -3.39 11.06 18.56
N GLN A 261 -2.81 10.69 19.70
CA GLN A 261 -3.28 9.57 20.52
C GLN A 261 -4.69 9.83 21.08
N ALA A 262 -5.00 11.07 21.50
CA ALA A 262 -6.33 11.44 21.94
C ALA A 262 -7.36 11.28 20.81
N LYS A 263 -7.01 11.63 19.56
CA LYS A 263 -7.89 11.43 18.42
C LYS A 263 -8.06 9.94 18.08
N PHE A 264 -7.00 9.13 18.15
CA PHE A 264 -7.10 7.68 17.90
C PHE A 264 -7.97 6.97 18.94
N ALA A 265 -7.94 7.41 20.20
CA ALA A 265 -8.79 6.86 21.25
C ALA A 265 -10.30 7.13 21.04
N GLN A 266 -10.66 8.14 20.24
CA GLN A 266 -12.04 8.45 19.87
C GLN A 266 -12.55 7.63 18.68
N MET A 267 -11.67 6.89 18.00
CA MET A 267 -12.04 6.04 16.87
C MET A 267 -12.55 4.68 17.34
N ASP A 268 -13.55 4.12 16.64
CA ASP A 268 -14.08 2.77 16.90
C ASP A 268 -13.39 1.69 16.03
N SER A 269 -12.25 2.04 15.44
CA SER A 269 -11.43 1.14 14.63
C SER A 269 -10.56 0.22 15.48
N VAL A 270 -10.91 -1.07 15.53
CA VAL A 270 -10.08 -2.12 16.16
C VAL A 270 -8.66 -2.16 15.56
N GLY A 271 -8.53 -1.93 14.26
CA GLY A 271 -7.21 -1.85 13.63
C GLY A 271 -6.37 -0.71 14.22
N GLN A 272 -6.95 0.49 14.35
CA GLN A 272 -6.24 1.66 14.87
C GLN A 272 -5.84 1.46 16.33
N GLN A 273 -6.72 0.87 17.14
CA GLN A 273 -6.41 0.51 18.53
C GLN A 273 -5.21 -0.45 18.62
N ARG A 274 -5.15 -1.46 17.73
CA ARG A 274 -4.00 -2.37 17.66
C ARG A 274 -2.71 -1.64 17.31
N MET A 275 -2.72 -0.72 16.33
CA MET A 275 -1.52 0.06 15.99
C MET A 275 -1.04 0.94 17.15
N ALA A 276 -1.95 1.64 17.81
CA ALA A 276 -1.62 2.48 18.94
C ALA A 276 -1.02 1.67 20.11
N ALA A 277 -1.52 0.45 20.33
CA ALA A 277 -1.01 -0.46 21.35
C ALA A 277 0.43 -0.93 21.10
N LEU A 278 0.92 -0.89 19.85
CA LEU A 278 2.29 -1.32 19.51
C LEU A 278 3.36 -0.41 20.14
N HIS A 279 3.06 0.88 20.32
CA HIS A 279 4.01 1.86 20.89
C HIS A 279 3.50 2.53 22.18
N GLY A 280 2.19 2.48 22.47
CA GLY A 280 1.59 3.03 23.68
C GLY A 280 1.81 4.54 23.85
N GLY A 281 1.98 5.26 22.75
CA GLY A 281 2.31 6.69 22.73
C GLY A 281 3.76 7.04 23.15
N ARG A 282 4.65 6.05 23.34
CA ARG A 282 6.02 6.29 23.81
C ARG A 282 7.04 6.24 22.68
N ARG A 283 8.14 7.01 22.81
CA ARG A 283 9.24 7.07 21.84
C ARG A 283 10.40 6.13 22.15
N ASP A 284 10.48 5.64 23.37
CA ASP A 284 11.61 4.86 23.91
C ASP A 284 11.63 3.40 23.44
N ASN A 285 10.54 2.90 22.84
CA ASN A 285 10.45 1.53 22.37
C ASN A 285 9.62 1.44 21.09
N LEU A 286 10.19 1.90 19.98
CA LEU A 286 9.51 1.93 18.68
C LEU A 286 9.88 0.75 17.76
N GLU A 287 10.98 0.03 18.00
CA GLU A 287 11.26 -1.22 17.31
C GLU A 287 10.47 -2.36 17.98
N ILE A 288 9.28 -2.66 17.43
CA ILE A 288 8.32 -3.59 18.03
C ILE A 288 8.57 -5.05 17.64
N SER A 289 9.41 -5.26 16.63
CA SER A 289 9.90 -6.53 16.10
C SER A 289 11.15 -6.21 15.27
N PRO A 290 12.11 -7.14 15.06
CA PRO A 290 13.35 -6.83 14.38
C PRO A 290 13.12 -6.13 13.03
N ASN A 291 13.63 -4.89 12.90
CA ASN A 291 13.49 -4.03 11.72
C ASN A 291 12.05 -3.62 11.38
N LEU A 292 11.12 -3.74 12.33
CA LEU A 292 9.76 -3.26 12.24
C LEU A 292 9.54 -2.15 13.27
N TRP A 293 9.44 -0.93 12.78
CA TRP A 293 9.43 0.28 13.60
C TRP A 293 8.05 0.97 13.59
N ALA A 294 7.49 1.25 14.76
CA ALA A 294 6.15 1.80 14.97
C ALA A 294 6.11 3.34 15.08
N GLY A 295 7.21 4.04 14.77
CA GLY A 295 7.29 5.50 14.95
C GLY A 295 6.35 6.31 14.07
N ILE A 296 5.97 5.80 12.88
CA ILE A 296 4.96 6.44 12.01
C ILE A 296 3.62 6.60 12.75
N GLY A 297 3.23 5.58 13.51
CA GLY A 297 1.97 5.51 14.27
C GLY A 297 1.85 6.50 15.43
N LEU A 298 2.95 7.17 15.81
CA LEU A 298 2.91 8.20 16.85
C LEU A 298 2.01 9.38 16.48
N VAL A 299 1.96 9.73 15.18
CA VAL A 299 1.21 10.88 14.68
C VAL A 299 0.26 10.56 13.54
N ARG A 300 0.56 9.56 12.72
CA ARG A 300 -0.24 9.23 11.54
C ARG A 300 -1.18 8.06 11.83
N GLY A 301 -2.46 8.23 11.50
CA GLY A 301 -3.46 7.15 11.54
C GLY A 301 -3.30 6.14 10.38
N GLY A 302 -3.85 4.95 10.53
CA GLY A 302 -3.74 3.86 9.55
C GLY A 302 -2.48 3.02 9.75
N ALA A 303 -1.69 2.82 8.69
CA ALA A 303 -0.49 1.99 8.76
C ALA A 303 0.63 2.68 9.55
N GLY A 304 0.76 2.30 10.82
CA GLY A 304 1.67 2.94 11.79
C GLY A 304 3.08 2.35 11.85
N THR A 305 3.42 1.39 11.01
CA THR A 305 4.69 0.65 11.07
C THR A 305 5.49 0.74 9.77
N ALA A 306 6.81 0.71 9.89
CA ALA A 306 7.76 0.74 8.80
C ALA A 306 8.78 -0.40 8.89
N LEU A 307 9.17 -0.96 7.74
CA LEU A 307 10.39 -1.75 7.63
C LEU A 307 11.60 -0.81 7.54
N VAL A 308 12.55 -0.94 8.46
CA VAL A 308 13.74 -0.06 8.54
C VAL A 308 15.00 -0.91 8.42
N GLY A 309 15.88 -0.59 7.49
CA GLY A 309 17.16 -1.29 7.38
C GLY A 309 17.89 -1.11 6.06
N ASP A 310 18.98 -1.86 5.90
CA ASP A 310 19.66 -2.02 4.61
C ASP A 310 18.81 -2.84 3.61
N PRO A 311 19.17 -2.88 2.32
CA PRO A 311 18.31 -3.47 1.31
C PRO A 311 18.10 -4.97 1.50
N GLN A 312 19.13 -5.70 1.94
CA GLN A 312 19.08 -7.13 2.24
C GLN A 312 18.16 -7.41 3.44
N THR A 313 18.27 -6.61 4.50
CA THR A 313 17.41 -6.71 5.68
C THR A 313 15.95 -6.49 5.32
N VAL A 314 15.65 -5.43 4.57
CA VAL A 314 14.29 -5.12 4.13
C VAL A 314 13.74 -6.21 3.21
N ALA A 315 14.53 -6.69 2.23
CA ALA A 315 14.13 -7.79 1.36
C ALA A 315 13.83 -9.08 2.15
N ALA A 316 14.66 -9.41 3.15
CA ALA A 316 14.42 -10.57 4.01
C ALA A 316 13.13 -10.44 4.82
N ARG A 317 12.81 -9.25 5.34
CA ARG A 317 11.53 -9.00 6.05
C ARG A 317 10.32 -9.09 5.12
N ILE A 318 10.46 -8.62 3.87
CA ILE A 318 9.40 -8.78 2.86
C ILE A 318 9.17 -10.27 2.57
N GLN A 319 10.25 -11.05 2.41
CA GLN A 319 10.16 -12.49 2.19
C GLN A 319 9.53 -13.21 3.39
N GLU A 320 9.88 -12.83 4.63
CA GLU A 320 9.27 -13.39 5.84
C GLU A 320 7.74 -13.23 5.84
N TYR A 321 7.22 -12.06 5.46
CA TYR A 321 5.78 -11.87 5.29
C TYR A 321 5.21 -12.64 4.11
N ALA A 322 5.96 -12.75 3.00
CA ALA A 322 5.54 -13.53 1.84
C ALA A 322 5.37 -15.02 2.18
N ASP A 323 6.26 -15.57 3.01
CA ASP A 323 6.21 -16.96 3.48
C ASP A 323 4.97 -17.26 4.35
N LEU A 324 4.31 -16.23 4.89
CA LEU A 324 3.02 -16.35 5.59
C LEU A 324 1.83 -16.45 4.61
N GLY A 325 2.07 -16.27 3.31
CA GLY A 325 1.07 -16.25 2.24
C GLY A 325 0.65 -14.85 1.80
N ILE A 326 1.40 -13.80 2.16
CA ILE A 326 1.17 -12.45 1.65
C ILE A 326 1.73 -12.34 0.23
N ASP A 327 0.87 -11.97 -0.71
CA ASP A 327 1.25 -11.82 -2.12
C ASP A 327 1.17 -10.37 -2.61
N ASN A 328 0.51 -9.48 -1.87
CA ASN A 328 0.38 -8.06 -2.19
C ASN A 328 1.05 -7.18 -1.11
N PHE A 329 1.96 -6.29 -1.51
CA PHE A 329 2.68 -5.42 -0.59
C PHE A 329 2.46 -3.97 -0.96
N ILE A 330 1.76 -3.21 -0.11
CA ILE A 330 1.56 -1.78 -0.29
C ILE A 330 2.59 -1.03 0.55
N PHE A 331 3.52 -0.37 -0.12
CA PHE A 331 4.56 0.42 0.51
C PHE A 331 4.36 1.93 0.36
N SER A 332 5.10 2.67 1.17
CA SER A 332 5.20 4.13 1.13
C SER A 332 6.46 4.58 1.87
N GLY A 333 6.99 5.75 1.52
CA GLY A 333 8.10 6.39 2.22
C GLY A 333 7.97 7.92 2.15
N TYR A 334 8.80 8.63 2.92
CA TYR A 334 8.80 10.09 2.99
C TYR A 334 10.12 10.69 2.46
N PRO A 335 10.08 11.62 1.48
CA PRO A 335 8.93 11.97 0.63
C PRO A 335 8.59 10.87 -0.38
N HIS A 336 7.33 10.79 -0.81
CA HIS A 336 6.81 9.64 -1.56
C HIS A 336 7.42 9.47 -2.95
N LEU A 337 7.85 10.56 -3.61
CA LEU A 337 8.49 10.49 -4.92
C LEU A 337 9.90 9.89 -4.82
N GLU A 338 10.76 10.47 -3.98
CA GLU A 338 12.14 10.04 -3.83
C GLU A 338 12.25 8.64 -3.23
N GLU A 339 11.41 8.30 -2.26
CA GLU A 339 11.44 6.96 -1.67
C GLU A 339 10.91 5.88 -2.62
N ALA A 340 10.10 6.23 -3.65
CA ALA A 340 9.71 5.27 -4.69
C ALA A 340 10.94 4.82 -5.50
N TYR A 341 11.77 5.77 -5.93
CA TYR A 341 13.03 5.46 -6.60
C TYR A 341 13.96 4.67 -5.69
N ARG A 342 14.17 5.15 -4.46
CA ARG A 342 15.09 4.48 -3.53
C ARG A 342 14.69 3.04 -3.24
N PHE A 343 13.41 2.79 -3.03
CA PHE A 343 12.92 1.43 -2.79
C PHE A 343 13.09 0.55 -4.05
N ALA A 344 12.73 1.06 -5.22
CA ALA A 344 12.88 0.31 -6.47
C ALA A 344 14.35 0.01 -6.79
N GLU A 345 15.25 0.97 -6.64
CA GLU A 345 16.68 0.82 -6.96
C GLU A 345 17.39 -0.12 -5.97
N LEU A 346 17.08 -0.02 -4.68
CA LEU A 346 17.77 -0.81 -3.66
C LEU A 346 17.15 -2.19 -3.44
N VAL A 347 15.82 -2.30 -3.45
CA VAL A 347 15.12 -3.51 -2.98
C VAL A 347 14.61 -4.38 -4.13
N PHE A 348 14.13 -3.81 -5.25
CA PHE A 348 13.59 -4.65 -6.34
C PHE A 348 14.60 -5.69 -6.86
N PRO A 349 15.92 -5.38 -7.01
CA PRO A 349 16.91 -6.36 -7.45
C PRO A 349 17.11 -7.54 -6.48
N LEU A 350 16.61 -7.44 -5.25
CA LEU A 350 16.75 -8.46 -4.20
C LEU A 350 15.46 -9.27 -3.99
N LEU A 351 14.35 -8.90 -4.65
CA LEU A 351 13.11 -9.67 -4.61
C LEU A 351 13.25 -10.95 -5.46
N PRO A 352 12.41 -11.98 -5.29
CA PRO A 352 12.52 -13.20 -6.08
C PRO A 352 12.46 -12.97 -7.59
N ILE A 353 13.18 -13.78 -8.37
CA ILE A 353 13.35 -13.63 -9.83
C ILE A 353 12.00 -13.49 -10.56
N ASP A 354 10.99 -14.29 -10.20
CA ASP A 354 9.66 -14.19 -10.81
C ASP A 354 9.01 -12.82 -10.56
N THR A 355 9.29 -12.22 -9.40
CA THR A 355 8.86 -10.84 -9.11
C THR A 355 9.68 -9.87 -9.95
N GLN A 356 11.00 -10.00 -10.02
CA GLN A 356 11.85 -9.14 -10.86
C GLN A 356 11.42 -9.13 -12.33
N ASN A 357 11.08 -10.30 -12.88
CA ASN A 357 10.62 -10.44 -14.27
C ASN A 357 9.34 -9.65 -14.56
N THR A 358 8.49 -9.42 -13.55
CA THR A 358 7.31 -8.56 -13.68
C THR A 358 7.62 -7.07 -13.52
N LEU A 359 8.66 -6.74 -12.75
CA LEU A 359 9.07 -5.36 -12.45
C LEU A 359 9.94 -4.75 -13.57
N VAL A 360 10.83 -5.54 -14.18
CA VAL A 360 11.84 -5.06 -15.14
C VAL A 360 11.31 -5.06 -16.58
N LYS A 361 11.35 -3.90 -17.23
CA LYS A 361 11.30 -3.83 -18.71
C LYS A 361 12.72 -4.01 -19.27
N PRO A 362 12.94 -4.87 -20.28
CA PRO A 362 14.18 -4.84 -21.04
C PRO A 362 14.25 -3.53 -21.82
N ASN A 363 15.07 -2.58 -21.36
CA ASN A 363 15.35 -1.34 -22.08
C ASN A 363 16.87 -1.24 -22.30
N LEU A 364 17.27 -0.86 -23.51
CA LEU A 364 18.68 -0.67 -23.90
C LEU A 364 19.38 0.51 -23.19
N THR A 365 18.72 1.17 -22.23
CA THR A 365 19.17 2.42 -21.60
C THR A 365 19.45 2.30 -20.11
N GLY A 366 19.42 1.09 -19.53
CA GLY A 366 19.77 0.89 -18.11
C GLY A 366 19.15 -0.37 -17.49
N PRO A 367 19.46 -0.67 -16.21
CA PRO A 367 20.24 0.13 -15.27
C PRO A 367 21.72 -0.30 -15.25
N PHE A 368 22.51 0.22 -16.17
CA PHE A 368 23.97 0.04 -16.19
C PHE A 368 24.70 1.34 -15.82
N GLY A 369 24.03 2.34 -15.22
CA GLY A 369 24.66 3.63 -14.89
C GLY A 369 25.09 4.45 -16.12
N GLU A 370 25.98 5.43 -15.92
CA GLU A 370 26.53 6.25 -16.99
C GLU A 370 27.56 5.47 -17.83
N ILE A 371 27.58 5.67 -19.16
CA ILE A 371 28.62 5.12 -20.03
C ILE A 371 29.98 5.68 -19.62
N VAL A 372 30.91 4.81 -19.24
CA VAL A 372 32.23 5.23 -18.78
C VAL A 372 33.02 5.79 -19.95
N ALA A 373 33.31 7.09 -19.87
CA ALA A 373 34.09 7.83 -20.85
C ALA A 373 33.61 7.65 -22.30
N ASN A 374 32.29 7.51 -22.53
CA ASN A 374 31.67 7.26 -23.84
C ASN A 374 32.10 5.95 -24.54
N ASN A 375 32.75 5.02 -23.83
CA ASN A 375 33.40 3.85 -24.44
C ASN A 375 32.75 2.52 -24.10
N TYR A 376 32.27 2.34 -22.86
CA TYR A 376 31.61 1.11 -22.44
C TYR A 376 30.60 1.35 -21.31
N ALA A 377 29.56 0.53 -21.27
CA ALA A 377 28.68 0.45 -20.11
C ALA A 377 29.42 -0.24 -18.97
N PRO A 378 29.43 0.31 -17.75
CA PRO A 378 30.09 -0.34 -16.63
C PRO A 378 29.44 -1.72 -16.38
N PRO A 379 30.25 -2.70 -15.97
CA PRO A 379 29.75 -4.04 -15.74
C PRO A 379 28.72 -4.01 -14.61
N GLN A 380 27.64 -4.76 -14.78
CA GLN A 380 26.65 -4.93 -13.72
C GLN A 380 27.35 -5.58 -12.52
N GLN A 381 27.35 -4.92 -11.36
CA GLN A 381 27.89 -5.50 -10.14
C GLN A 381 26.98 -6.66 -9.74
N THR A 382 27.43 -7.90 -9.98
CA THR A 382 26.83 -9.08 -9.36
C THR A 382 27.08 -9.00 -7.87
N SER A 383 26.04 -9.16 -7.05
CA SER A 383 26.07 -9.05 -5.58
C SER A 383 26.88 -10.12 -4.85
N ASP A 384 27.85 -10.74 -5.53
CA ASP A 384 28.76 -11.72 -4.97
C ASP A 384 30.19 -11.16 -4.92
N THR A 385 30.70 -11.09 -3.70
CA THR A 385 32.11 -10.96 -3.29
C THR A 385 32.74 -9.56 -3.33
N ALA A 386 32.83 -8.96 -2.13
CA ALA A 386 33.94 -8.08 -1.78
C ALA A 386 34.55 -8.52 -0.44
N THR A 387 35.26 -9.66 -0.45
CA THR A 387 36.39 -9.81 0.47
C THR A 387 37.54 -9.01 -0.16
N PRO A 388 38.10 -8.00 0.50
CA PRO A 388 39.17 -7.22 -0.10
C PRO A 388 40.42 -8.12 -0.20
N LYS A 389 40.77 -8.52 -1.42
CA LYS A 389 42.10 -9.08 -1.69
C LYS A 389 43.11 -7.97 -1.47
N THR A 390 43.92 -8.13 -0.43
CA THR A 390 45.10 -7.32 -0.14
C THR A 390 45.98 -7.23 -1.39
N PRO A 391 46.53 -6.06 -1.77
CA PRO A 391 47.42 -5.98 -2.91
C PRO A 391 48.70 -6.75 -2.59
N ALA A 392 49.04 -7.73 -3.43
CA ALA A 392 50.33 -8.38 -3.37
C ALA A 392 51.43 -7.35 -3.64
N THR A 393 52.34 -7.20 -2.68
CA THR A 393 53.55 -6.39 -2.75
C THR A 393 54.41 -6.82 -3.94
N ALA A 394 54.57 -5.91 -4.91
CA ALA A 394 55.54 -6.08 -5.99
C ALA A 394 56.96 -5.87 -5.45
N ILE A 395 57.78 -6.91 -5.50
CA ILE A 395 59.23 -6.86 -5.24
C ILE A 395 59.91 -6.24 -6.48
N PRO A 396 60.73 -5.19 -6.35
CA PRO A 396 61.48 -4.67 -7.48
C PRO A 396 62.69 -5.56 -7.78
N LYS A 397 62.75 -6.12 -8.98
CA LYS A 397 63.99 -6.70 -9.53
C LYS A 397 64.89 -5.57 -10.01
N HIS A 398 66.00 -5.36 -9.31
CA HIS A 398 67.14 -4.61 -9.83
C HIS A 398 67.67 -5.24 -11.12
N ALA A 399 67.84 -4.41 -12.15
CA ALA A 399 68.73 -4.69 -13.27
C ALA A 399 69.80 -3.58 -13.28
N ILE A 400 71.04 -3.94 -12.95
CA ILE A 400 72.23 -3.17 -13.28
C ILE A 400 73.05 -4.07 -14.20
N ALA A 401 73.32 -3.60 -15.41
CA ALA A 401 74.33 -4.15 -16.29
C ALA A 401 75.29 -3.02 -16.67
N SER A 402 76.58 -3.34 -16.61
CA SER A 402 77.79 -2.59 -16.98
C SER A 402 78.13 -1.34 -16.18
#